data_AF-A0A9Q1E7R8-F1
#
_entry.id   AF-A0A9Q1E7R8-F1
#
_cell.length_a   1.000
_cell.length_b   1.000
_cell.length_c   1.000
_cell.angle_alpha   90.00
_cell.angle_beta   90.00
_cell.angle_gamma   90.00
#
_symmetry.space_group_name_H-M   'P 1'
#
loop_
_entity.id
_entity.type
_entity.pdbx_description
1 polymer ?
#
loop_
_entity_poly.entity_id
_entity_poly.type
_entity_poly.pdbx_seq_one_letter_code
_entity_poly.pdbx_strand_id
1 'polypeptide(L)'
;MLVERLTEEEGILLGEMAQHCVFLQKRAGELTNLLSEVTENIRHHSFPSGHTAEGHRGLMCLLKKTLHLLLSHQGHVKTAYRNIMSCDASMHTVELKEDELEDDVSE
;
A
#
# COMPACT_ATOMS: atom_id res chain seq x y z
N MET A 1 -3.29 -22.95 20.80
CA MET A 1 -1.89 -22.74 20.37
C MET A 1 -1.73 -22.49 18.87
N LEU A 2 -2.07 -23.41 17.96
CA LEU A 2 -1.85 -23.16 16.52
C LEU A 2 -2.79 -22.08 15.94
N VAL A 3 -4.06 -22.09 16.36
CA VAL A 3 -5.08 -21.11 15.94
C VAL A 3 -4.75 -19.71 16.44
N GLU A 4 -4.32 -19.56 17.69
CA GLU A 4 -3.89 -18.27 18.25
C GLU A 4 -2.65 -17.71 17.56
N ARG A 5 -1.74 -18.58 17.11
CA ARG A 5 -0.58 -18.14 16.33
C ARG A 5 -1.00 -17.70 14.94
N LEU A 6 -1.94 -18.39 14.31
CA LEU A 6 -2.46 -18.01 13.01
C LEU A 6 -3.13 -16.62 13.06
N THR A 7 -3.96 -16.36 14.07
CA THR A 7 -4.62 -15.05 14.23
C THR A 7 -3.63 -13.92 14.51
N GLU A 8 -2.55 -14.19 15.25
CA GLU A 8 -1.45 -13.25 15.46
C GLU A 8 -0.76 -12.88 14.14
N GLU A 9 -0.39 -13.87 13.33
CA GLU A 9 0.27 -13.67 12.03
C GLU A 9 -0.64 -12.92 11.03
N GLU A 10 -1.95 -13.20 11.02
CA GLU A 10 -2.94 -12.45 10.24
C GLU A 10 -2.99 -10.96 10.65
N GLY A 11 -2.99 -10.69 11.95
CA GLY A 11 -2.96 -9.33 12.50
C GLY A 11 -1.68 -8.57 12.11
N ILE A 12 -0.53 -9.24 12.16
CA ILE A 12 0.77 -8.68 11.73
C ILE A 12 0.71 -8.34 10.24
N LEU A 13 0.27 -9.28 9.41
CA LEU A 13 0.20 -9.11 7.96
C LEU A 13 -0.71 -7.93 7.57
N LEU A 14 -1.88 -7.80 8.20
CA LEU A 14 -2.78 -6.67 8.04
C LEU A 14 -2.09 -5.33 8.37
N GLY A 15 -1.35 -5.29 9.48
CA GLY A 15 -0.58 -4.14 9.90
C GLY A 15 0.48 -3.74 8.86
N GLU A 16 1.25 -4.71 8.36
CA GLU A 16 2.28 -4.49 7.34
C GLU A 16 1.69 -4.01 6.01
N MET A 17 0.57 -4.61 5.57
CA MET A 17 -0.14 -4.18 4.36
C MET A 17 -0.63 -2.73 4.46
N ALA A 18 -1.20 -2.35 5.60
CA ALA A 18 -1.64 -0.98 5.86
C ALA A 18 -0.46 0.00 5.86
N GLN A 19 0.63 -0.34 6.56
CA GLN A 19 1.84 0.49 6.60
C GLN A 19 2.46 0.67 5.21
N HIS A 20 2.50 -0.38 4.40
CA HIS A 20 2.99 -0.29 3.02
C HIS A 20 2.14 0.67 2.16
N CYS A 21 0.82 0.63 2.30
CA CYS A 21 -0.07 1.56 1.60
C CYS A 21 0.19 3.02 1.99
N VAL A 22 0.39 3.28 3.29
CA VAL A 22 0.73 4.62 3.82
C VAL A 22 2.09 5.07 3.29
N PHE A 23 3.08 4.18 3.26
CA PHE A 23 4.41 4.46 2.71
C PHE A 23 4.33 4.90 1.24
N LEU A 24 3.62 4.15 0.40
CA LEU A 24 3.46 4.48 -1.02
C LEU A 24 2.74 5.83 -1.21
N GLN A 25 1.72 6.11 -0.40
CA GLN A 25 1.03 7.40 -0.43
C GLN A 25 1.96 8.55 -0.05
N LYS A 26 2.78 8.39 0.99
CA LYS A 26 3.76 9.40 1.41
C LYS A 26 4.78 9.67 0.30
N ARG A 27 5.32 8.63 -0.33
CA ARG A 27 6.25 8.75 -1.47
C ARG A 27 5.64 9.48 -2.66
N ALA A 28 4.36 9.23 -2.96
CA ALA A 28 3.65 9.94 -4.03
C ALA A 28 3.48 11.44 -3.71
N GLY A 29 3.20 11.76 -2.44
CA GLY A 29 3.16 13.14 -1.95
C GLY A 29 4.51 13.85 -2.08
N GLU A 30 5.59 13.20 -1.64
CA GLU A 30 6.97 13.72 -1.76
C GLU A 30 7.33 14.03 -3.23
N LEU A 31 7.03 13.11 -4.15
CA LEU A 31 7.28 13.32 -5.59
C LEU A 31 6.40 14.43 -6.18
N THR A 32 5.16 14.55 -5.74
CA THR A 32 4.25 15.61 -6.19
C THR A 32 4.74 16.99 -5.76
N ASN A 33 5.21 17.11 -4.51
CA ASN A 33 5.78 18.34 -3.99
C ASN A 33 7.05 18.73 -4.75
N LEU A 34 7.95 17.78 -4.98
CA LEU A 34 9.18 18.03 -5.75
C LEU A 34 8.86 18.41 -7.21
N LEU A 35 7.88 17.77 -7.82
CA LEU A 35 7.42 18.13 -9.17
C LEU A 35 6.85 19.56 -9.22
N SER A 36 6.11 19.97 -8.20
CA SER A 36 5.60 21.34 -8.05
C SER A 36 6.76 22.33 -7.96
N GLU A 37 7.75 22.07 -7.11
CA GLU A 37 8.93 22.93 -6.95
C GLU A 37 9.70 23.09 -8.27
N VAL A 38 9.98 21.99 -8.97
CA VAL A 38 10.66 22.03 -10.28
C VAL A 38 9.82 22.80 -11.31
N THR A 39 8.49 22.66 -11.27
CA THR A 39 7.60 23.39 -12.19
C THR A 39 7.65 24.90 -11.93
N GLU A 40 7.63 25.32 -10.66
CA GLU A 40 7.75 26.72 -10.29
C GLU A 40 9.13 27.30 -10.64
N ASN A 41 10.21 26.53 -10.44
CA ASN A 41 11.56 26.91 -10.88
C ASN A 41 11.63 27.17 -12.39
N ILE A 42 11.01 26.31 -13.20
CA ILE A 42 10.90 26.52 -14.65
C ILE A 42 10.09 27.78 -14.97
N ARG A 43 8.94 27.97 -14.30
CA ARG A 43 8.06 29.13 -14.52
C ARG A 43 8.75 30.46 -14.23
N HIS A 44 9.55 30.50 -13.17
CA HIS A 44 10.25 31.70 -12.71
C HIS A 44 11.65 31.88 -13.32
N HIS A 45 12.08 30.99 -14.22
CA HIS A 45 13.44 30.94 -14.72
C HIS A 45 14.50 30.92 -13.59
N SER A 46 14.15 30.34 -12.45
CA SER A 46 14.97 30.25 -11.27
C SER A 46 15.59 28.86 -11.22
N PHE A 47 16.85 28.76 -11.63
CA PHE A 47 17.56 27.48 -11.70
C PHE A 47 18.66 27.45 -10.65
N PRO A 48 18.38 26.92 -9.45
CA PRO A 48 19.39 26.85 -8.39
C PRO A 48 20.59 26.01 -8.86
N SER A 49 21.77 26.32 -8.31
CA SER A 49 22.98 25.50 -8.43
C SER A 49 23.58 25.37 -9.84
N GLY A 50 23.37 26.34 -10.73
CA GLY A 50 24.00 26.35 -12.06
C GLY A 50 23.41 25.33 -13.05
N HIS A 51 22.25 24.76 -12.72
CA HIS A 51 21.51 23.91 -13.65
C HIS A 51 20.91 24.73 -14.81
N THR A 52 20.79 24.10 -15.97
CA THR A 52 20.14 24.72 -17.13
C THR A 52 18.62 24.55 -17.08
N ALA A 53 17.90 25.38 -17.85
CA ALA A 53 16.47 25.22 -18.07
C ALA A 53 16.12 23.85 -18.67
N GLU A 54 16.99 23.32 -19.54
CA GLU A 54 16.84 22.01 -20.14
C GLU A 54 17.03 20.88 -19.12
N GLY A 55 18.00 21.02 -18.21
CA GLY A 55 18.16 20.11 -17.08
C GLY A 55 16.90 20.02 -16.21
N HIS A 56 16.27 21.15 -15.91
CA HIS A 56 15.01 21.18 -15.16
C HIS A 56 13.85 20.54 -15.93
N ARG A 57 13.75 20.74 -17.25
CA ARG A 57 12.75 20.07 -18.09
C ARG A 57 12.95 18.55 -18.11
N GLY A 58 14.19 18.09 -18.19
CA GLY A 58 14.54 16.67 -18.09
C GLY A 58 14.15 16.08 -16.73
N LEU A 59 14.49 16.78 -15.64
CA LEU A 59 14.10 16.40 -14.29
C LEU A 59 12.57 16.32 -14.13
N MET A 60 11.84 17.34 -14.61
CA MET A 60 10.38 17.34 -14.61
C MET A 60 9.80 16.12 -15.35
N CYS A 61 10.37 15.76 -16.50
CA CYS A 61 9.96 14.57 -17.25
C CYS A 61 10.17 13.28 -16.44
N LEU A 62 11.35 13.12 -15.82
CA LEU A 62 11.65 11.98 -14.96
C LEU A 62 10.71 11.90 -13.76
N LEU A 63 10.48 13.01 -13.07
CA LEU A 63 9.57 13.06 -11.92
C LEU A 63 8.13 12.66 -12.29
N LYS A 64 7.62 13.15 -13.44
CA LYS A 64 6.31 12.74 -13.96
C LYS A 64 6.24 11.25 -14.24
N LYS A 65 7.26 10.68 -14.90
CA LYS A 65 7.34 9.25 -15.18
C LYS A 65 7.37 8.42 -13.89
N THR A 66 8.20 8.82 -12.93
CA THR A 66 8.33 8.13 -11.64
C THR A 66 7.03 8.19 -10.84
N LEU A 67 6.37 9.35 -10.80
CA LEU A 67 5.07 9.49 -10.14
C LEU A 67 4.01 8.59 -10.78
N HIS A 68 3.94 8.54 -12.10
CA HIS A 68 3.03 7.64 -12.81
C HIS A 68 3.27 6.16 -12.46
N LEU A 69 4.53 5.72 -12.48
CA LEU A 69 4.88 4.34 -12.11
C LEU A 69 4.51 4.03 -10.66
N LEU A 70 4.75 4.97 -9.74
CA LEU A 70 4.41 4.80 -8.34
C LEU A 70 2.90 4.69 -8.11
N LEU A 71 2.10 5.54 -8.78
CA LEU A 71 0.63 5.49 -8.68
C LEU A 71 0.08 4.19 -9.29
N SER A 72 0.64 3.74 -10.41
CA SER A 72 0.32 2.44 -11.00
C SER A 72 0.62 1.29 -10.04
N HIS A 73 1.81 1.30 -9.44
CA HIS A 73 2.20 0.30 -8.43
C HIS A 73 1.27 0.32 -7.22
N GLN A 74 0.91 1.51 -6.71
CA GLN A 74 -0.03 1.65 -5.60
C GLN A 74 -1.42 1.06 -5.95
N GLY A 75 -1.88 1.24 -7.18
CA GLY A 75 -3.12 0.62 -7.66
C GLY A 75 -3.06 -0.91 -7.67
N HIS A 76 -1.93 -1.47 -8.14
CA HIS A 76 -1.70 -2.91 -8.11
C HIS A 76 -1.64 -3.45 -6.68
N VAL A 77 -0.89 -2.80 -5.78
CA VAL A 77 -0.76 -3.20 -4.38
C VAL A 77 -2.12 -3.20 -3.67
N LYS A 78 -2.91 -2.13 -3.82
CA LYS A 78 -4.27 -2.06 -3.24
C LYS A 78 -5.17 -3.17 -3.74
N THR A 79 -5.09 -3.48 -5.04
CA THR A 79 -5.88 -4.57 -5.63
C THR A 79 -5.44 -5.93 -5.10
N ALA A 80 -4.12 -6.17 -5.02
CA ALA A 80 -3.58 -7.41 -4.48
C ALA A 80 -3.99 -7.63 -3.01
N TYR A 81 -3.86 -6.61 -2.16
CA TYR A 81 -4.26 -6.70 -0.76
C TYR A 81 -5.76 -6.93 -0.59
N ARG A 82 -6.60 -6.23 -1.36
CA ARG A 82 -8.04 -6.50 -1.37
C ARG A 82 -8.36 -7.94 -1.76
N ASN A 83 -7.65 -8.50 -2.75
CA ASN A 83 -7.88 -9.87 -3.20
C ASN A 83 -7.49 -10.89 -2.12
N ILE A 84 -6.37 -10.69 -1.42
CA ILE A 84 -5.95 -11.54 -0.30
C ILE A 84 -7.02 -11.53 0.80
N MET A 85 -7.45 -10.34 1.21
CA MET A 85 -8.52 -10.15 2.20
C MET A 85 -9.85 -10.78 1.79
N SER A 86 -10.15 -10.78 0.48
CA SER A 86 -11.39 -11.36 -0.05
C SER A 86 -11.31 -12.89 -0.15
N CYS A 87 -10.12 -13.46 -0.38
CA CYS A 87 -9.89 -14.91 -0.34
C CYS A 87 -10.01 -15.46 1.08
N ASP A 88 -9.51 -14.73 2.09
CA ASP A 88 -9.59 -15.16 3.49
C ASP A 88 -11.05 -15.16 4.00
N ALA A 89 -11.88 -14.20 3.57
CA ALA A 89 -13.31 -14.20 3.85
C ALA A 89 -14.06 -15.42 3.26
N SER A 90 -13.55 -16.00 2.16
CA SER A 90 -14.09 -17.22 1.55
C SER A 90 -13.54 -18.51 2.18
N MET A 91 -12.41 -18.44 2.89
CA MET A 91 -11.81 -19.61 3.55
C MET A 91 -12.34 -19.81 4.98
N HIS A 92 -12.93 -18.77 5.59
CA HIS A 92 -13.55 -18.83 6.91
C HIS A 92 -14.97 -19.40 6.94
N THR A 93 -15.57 -19.75 5.80
CA THR A 93 -16.78 -20.60 5.77
C THR A 93 -16.40 -22.08 5.77
N VAL A 94 -15.60 -22.51 6.74
CA VAL A 94 -15.59 -23.91 7.16
C VAL A 94 -16.63 -23.99 8.26
N GLU A 95 -17.81 -24.50 7.89
CA GLU A 95 -18.88 -24.86 8.83
C GLU A 95 -18.28 -25.71 9.96
N LEU A 96 -18.05 -25.10 11.12
CA LEU A 96 -18.06 -25.84 12.37
C LEU A 96 -19.53 -26.22 12.58
N LYS A 97 -19.93 -27.36 12.03
CA LYS A 97 -21.09 -28.07 12.58
C LYS A 97 -20.74 -28.38 14.02
N GLU A 98 -21.48 -27.75 14.92
CA GLU A 98 -21.52 -28.09 16.33
C GLU A 98 -21.93 -29.56 16.43
N ASP A 99 -20.97 -30.45 16.67
CA ASP A 99 -21.26 -31.75 17.24
C ASP A 99 -21.70 -31.49 18.68
N GLU A 100 -23.01 -31.43 18.91
CA GLU A 100 -23.61 -31.58 20.23
C GLU A 100 -23.25 -32.97 20.77
N LEU A 101 -22.18 -33.02 21.56
CA LEU A 101 -21.91 -34.09 22.49
C LEU A 101 -21.89 -33.47 23.89
N GLU A 102 -22.95 -33.70 24.66
CA GLU A 102 -22.77 -34.05 26.06
C GLU A 102 -23.94 -34.91 26.55
N ASP A 103 -23.56 -36.15 26.87
CA ASP A 103 -24.31 -37.19 27.58
C ASP A 103 -24.94 -36.63 28.87
N ASP A 104 -26.25 -36.79 29.00
CA ASP A 104 -26.95 -36.62 30.28
C ASP A 104 -26.67 -37.86 31.15
N VAL A 105 -25.60 -37.80 31.94
CA VAL A 105 -25.38 -38.68 33.08
C VAL A 105 -25.58 -37.86 34.35
N SER A 106 -26.68 -38.09 35.04
CA SER A 106 -26.82 -37.80 36.47
C SER A 106 -27.67 -38.89 37.13
N GLU A 107 -27.13 -39.35 38.27
CA GLU A 107 -27.43 -40.52 39.10
C GLU A 107 -28.91 -40.82 39.44
#